data_AF-A0A3P7PLT8-F1
#
_entry.id   AF-A0A3P7PLT8-F1
#
_cell.length_a   1.000
_cell.length_b   1.000
_cell.length_c   1.000
_cell.angle_alpha   90.00
_cell.angle_beta   90.00
_cell.angle_gamma   90.00
#
_symmetry.space_group_name_H-M   'P 1'
#
loop_
_entity.id
_entity.type
_entity.pdbx_description
1 polymer ?
#
loop_
_entity_poly.entity_id
_entity_poly.type
_entity_poly.pdbx_seq_one_letter_code
_entity_poly.pdbx_strand_id
1 'polypeptide(L)'
;MPGVCSTAIPANSQFQVRQVIPLLNIQVLVFGSGVYANGLELRDQEKGLVYLNLPTEEIRQKVIRWVHESIEETSELFRLNFLKENWLQPADPIPTF
;
A
#
# COMPACT_ATOMS: atom_id res chain seq x y z
N MET A 1 11.46 -24.07 -32.47
CA MET A 1 10.66 -24.12 -31.23
C MET A 1 10.49 -22.69 -30.74
N PRO A 2 9.26 -22.20 -30.56
CA PRO A 2 9.03 -20.83 -30.10
C PRO A 2 9.62 -20.69 -28.69
N GLY A 3 10.49 -19.69 -28.51
CA GLY A 3 11.25 -19.47 -27.28
C GLY A 3 10.33 -19.11 -26.11
N VAL A 4 10.55 -19.76 -24.97
CA VAL A 4 9.87 -19.43 -23.72
C VAL A 4 10.32 -18.02 -23.31
N CYS A 5 9.40 -17.08 -23.20
CA CYS A 5 9.72 -15.73 -22.74
C CYS A 5 10.32 -15.80 -21.32
N SER A 6 11.41 -15.06 -21.07
CA SER A 6 12.11 -14.96 -19.77
C SER A 6 11.22 -14.51 -18.59
N THR A 7 9.96 -14.13 -18.86
CA THR A 7 8.94 -13.70 -17.89
C THR A 7 8.02 -14.83 -17.44
N ALA A 8 8.16 -16.05 -17.98
CA ALA A 8 7.42 -17.21 -17.50
C ALA A 8 7.93 -17.59 -16.11
N ILE A 9 7.23 -17.14 -15.06
CA ILE A 9 7.48 -17.56 -13.68
C ILE A 9 7.17 -19.07 -13.58
N PRO A 10 8.15 -19.93 -13.30
CA PRO A 10 7.90 -21.36 -13.13
C PRO A 10 6.84 -21.63 -12.07
N ALA A 11 6.00 -22.65 -12.25
CA ALA A 11 4.93 -23.01 -11.30
C ALA A 11 5.45 -23.31 -9.87
N ASN A 12 6.73 -23.70 -9.74
CA ASN A 12 7.39 -24.01 -8.47
C ASN A 12 8.29 -22.86 -7.97
N SER A 13 8.05 -21.62 -8.40
CA SER A 13 8.88 -20.48 -7.99
C SER A 13 8.71 -20.19 -6.50
N GLN A 14 9.83 -20.14 -5.79
CA GLN A 14 9.87 -19.68 -4.41
C GLN A 14 10.00 -18.16 -4.40
N PHE A 15 9.11 -17.48 -3.68
CA PHE A 15 9.16 -16.04 -3.49
C PHE A 15 9.77 -15.73 -2.12
N GLN A 16 10.76 -14.83 -2.12
CA GLN A 16 11.33 -14.31 -0.89
C GLN A 16 10.70 -12.96 -0.57
N VAL A 17 10.11 -12.84 0.61
CA VAL A 17 9.58 -11.56 1.10
C VAL A 17 10.76 -10.69 1.51
N ARG A 18 10.96 -9.56 0.81
CA ARG A 18 12.05 -8.62 1.11
C ARG A 18 11.61 -7.42 1.93
N GLN A 19 10.34 -7.04 1.81
CA GLN A 19 9.81 -5.86 2.47
C GLN A 19 8.31 -6.03 2.71
N VAL A 20 7.84 -5.55 3.85
CA VAL A 20 6.42 -5.41 4.19
C VAL A 20 6.20 -3.95 4.57
N ILE A 21 5.21 -3.32 3.97
CA ILE A 21 4.93 -1.89 4.15
C ILE A 21 3.51 -1.74 4.71
N PRO A 22 3.34 -1.17 5.92
CA PRO A 22 2.01 -0.92 6.48
C PRO A 22 1.32 0.21 5.71
N LEU A 23 0.05 0.05 5.34
CA LEU A 23 -0.67 1.02 4.49
C LEU A 23 -1.15 2.28 5.23
N LEU A 24 -1.09 2.31 6.56
CA LEU A 24 -1.52 3.45 7.35
C LEU A 24 -0.62 4.67 7.07
N ASN A 25 -1.23 5.82 6.78
CA ASN A 25 -0.56 7.09 6.51
C ASN A 25 0.42 7.08 5.32
N ILE A 26 0.23 6.17 4.36
CA ILE A 26 1.00 6.15 3.12
C ILE A 26 0.40 7.08 2.08
N GLN A 27 1.29 7.71 1.32
CA GLN A 27 0.96 8.50 0.15
C GLN A 27 1.55 7.85 -1.10
N VAL A 28 0.84 8.03 -2.21
CA VAL A 28 1.23 7.57 -3.53
C VAL A 28 1.64 8.78 -4.37
N LEU A 29 2.89 8.79 -4.83
CA LEU A 29 3.40 9.84 -5.71
C LEU A 29 3.69 9.24 -7.09
N VAL A 30 3.16 9.88 -8.13
CA VAL A 30 3.41 9.51 -9.52
C VAL A 30 4.51 10.38 -10.09
N PHE A 31 5.50 9.78 -10.74
CA PHE A 31 6.58 10.53 -11.39
C PHE A 31 6.90 9.96 -12.77
N GLY A 32 7.48 10.79 -13.63
CA GLY A 32 7.94 10.42 -14.96
C GLY A 32 9.24 11.16 -15.28
N SER A 33 10.20 10.45 -15.88
CA SER A 33 11.47 11.01 -16.32
C SER A 33 11.94 10.32 -17.60
N GLY A 34 13.00 10.84 -18.22
CA GLY A 34 13.61 10.19 -19.40
C GLY A 34 14.13 8.76 -19.13
N VAL A 35 14.36 8.39 -17.86
CA VAL A 35 14.85 7.06 -17.46
C VAL A 35 13.72 6.17 -16.90
N TYR A 36 12.72 6.78 -16.26
CA TYR A 36 11.58 6.09 -15.65
C TYR A 36 10.28 6.63 -16.22
N ALA A 37 9.77 5.99 -17.26
CA ALA A 37 8.56 6.44 -17.94
C ALA A 37 7.30 6.30 -17.05
N ASN A 38 7.20 5.21 -16.27
CA ASN A 38 6.03 4.92 -15.45
C ASN A 38 6.42 4.78 -13.97
N GLY A 39 7.04 5.83 -13.44
CA GLY A 39 7.46 5.90 -12.04
C GLY A 39 6.30 5.99 -11.06
N LEU A 40 6.45 5.32 -9.92
CA LEU A 40 5.56 5.33 -8.77
C LEU A 40 6.38 5.27 -7.49
N GLU A 41 6.12 6.16 -6.54
CA GLU A 41 6.73 6.17 -5.21
C GLU A 41 5.63 5.94 -4.17
N LEU A 42 5.85 4.99 -3.26
CA LEU A 42 5.11 4.93 -2.01
C LEU A 42 5.96 5.59 -0.94
N ARG A 43 5.37 6.47 -0.15
CA ARG A 43 6.08 7.25 0.87
C ARG A 43 5.25 7.42 2.12
N ASP A 44 5.94 7.62 3.24
CA ASP A 44 5.33 8.17 4.44
C ASP A 44 5.47 9.71 4.42
N GLN A 45 5.13 10.37 5.54
CA GLN A 45 5.22 11.82 5.67
C GLN A 45 6.67 12.36 5.59
N GLU A 46 7.67 11.54 5.93
CA GLU A 46 9.06 11.96 6.08
C GLU A 46 9.93 11.54 4.88
N LYS A 47 9.70 10.36 4.30
CA LYS A 47 10.57 9.74 3.30
C LYS A 47 9.85 8.78 2.33
N GLY A 48 10.50 8.54 1.19
CA GLY A 48 10.13 7.46 0.27
C GLY A 48 10.40 6.09 0.86
N LEU A 49 9.43 5.19 0.75
CA LEU A 49 9.46 3.81 1.26
C LEU A 49 9.84 2.80 0.18
N VAL A 50 9.31 2.99 -1.04
CA VAL A 50 9.66 2.19 -2.22
C VAL A 50 9.46 3.00 -3.50
N TYR A 51 10.37 2.80 -4.45
CA TYR A 51 10.32 3.38 -5.78
C TYR A 51 10.14 2.25 -6.80
N LEU A 52 9.12 2.36 -7.63
CA LEU A 52 8.77 1.38 -8.65
C LEU A 52 8.77 2.06 -10.01
N ASN A 53 9.31 1.37 -11.02
CA ASN A 53 9.09 1.73 -12.42
C ASN A 53 8.27 0.62 -13.06
N LEU A 54 7.03 0.93 -13.39
CA LEU A 54 6.09 -0.07 -13.86
C LEU A 54 6.21 -0.28 -15.38
N PRO A 55 5.91 -1.48 -15.90
CA PRO A 55 6.17 -1.79 -17.30
C PRO A 55 5.38 -0.92 -18.27
N THR A 56 4.13 -0.57 -17.92
CA THR A 56 3.25 0.27 -18.75
C THR A 56 2.43 1.23 -17.90
N GLU A 57 1.86 2.24 -18.56
CA GLU A 57 0.96 3.20 -17.92
C GLU A 57 -0.32 2.53 -17.41
N GLU A 58 -0.87 1.58 -18.16
CA GLU A 58 -2.09 0.87 -17.77
C GLU A 58 -1.88 0.04 -16.50
N ILE A 59 -0.70 -0.58 -16.36
CA ILE A 59 -0.33 -1.30 -15.13
C ILE A 59 -0.16 -0.30 -13.98
N ARG A 60 0.47 0.86 -14.23
CA ARG A 60 0.63 1.92 -13.23
C ARG A 60 -0.71 2.39 -12.69
N GLN A 61 -1.67 2.68 -13.55
CA GLN A 61 -3.01 3.10 -13.13
C GLN A 61 -3.74 2.03 -12.34
N LYS A 62 -3.60 0.74 -12.71
CA LYS A 62 -4.17 -0.37 -11.94
C LYS A 62 -3.58 -0.48 -10.54
N VAL A 63 -2.25 -0.40 -10.42
CA VAL A 63 -1.56 -0.47 -9.13
C VAL A 63 -1.94 0.73 -8.25
N ILE A 64 -1.94 1.94 -8.79
CA ILE A 64 -2.37 3.15 -8.08
C ILE A 64 -3.77 2.96 -7.52
N ARG A 65 -4.72 2.51 -8.35
CA ARG A 65 -6.11 2.29 -7.91
C ARG A 65 -6.19 1.29 -6.76
N TRP A 66 -5.55 0.12 -6.89
CA TRP A 66 -5.55 -0.90 -5.83
C TRP A 66 -4.94 -0.39 -4.54
N VAL A 67 -3.82 0.33 -4.60
CA VAL A 67 -3.17 0.89 -3.41
C VAL A 67 -4.08 1.89 -2.72
N HIS A 68 -4.73 2.79 -3.47
CA HIS A 68 -5.68 3.75 -2.89
C HIS A 68 -6.90 3.07 -2.25
N GLU A 69 -7.51 2.10 -2.95
CA GLU A 69 -8.63 1.32 -2.41
C GLU A 69 -8.23 0.62 -1.09
N SER A 70 -7.04 0.01 -1.03
CA SER A 70 -6.54 -0.65 0.18
C SER A 70 -6.18 0.33 1.32
N ILE A 71 -5.65 1.52 1.01
CA ILE A 71 -5.39 2.56 2.01
C ILE A 71 -6.70 3.05 2.62
N GLU A 72 -7.73 3.29 1.79
CA GLU A 72 -9.06 3.70 2.23
C GLU A 72 -9.69 2.63 3.13
N GLU A 73 -9.68 1.36 2.69
CA GLU A 73 -10.18 0.22 3.48
C GLU A 73 -9.46 0.12 4.83
N THR A 74 -8.12 0.21 4.82
CA THR A 74 -7.32 0.15 6.05
C THR A 74 -7.65 1.30 7.01
N SER A 75 -7.86 2.50 6.47
CA SER A 75 -8.20 3.69 7.25
C SER A 75 -9.57 3.55 7.92
N GLU A 76 -10.56 3.02 7.20
CA GLU A 76 -11.89 2.76 7.76
C GLU A 76 -11.89 1.65 8.81
N LEU A 77 -11.15 0.56 8.58
CA LEU A 77 -10.98 -0.51 9.58
C LEU A 77 -10.32 0.02 10.86
N PHE A 78 -9.31 0.88 10.73
CA PHE A 78 -8.66 1.49 11.88
C PHE A 78 -9.63 2.41 12.64
N ARG A 79 -10.41 3.23 11.92
CA ARG A 79 -11.44 4.12 12.49
C ARG A 79 -12.50 3.33 13.26
N LEU A 80 -13.00 2.23 12.70
CA LEU A 80 -14.02 1.38 13.35
C LEU A 80 -13.47 0.69 14.60
N ASN A 81 -12.25 0.17 14.55
CA ASN A 81 -11.62 -0.45 15.71
C ASN A 81 -11.36 0.56 16.83
N PHE A 82 -10.84 1.74 16.49
CA PHE A 82 -10.65 2.83 17.45
C PHE A 82 -11.98 3.23 18.10
N LEU A 83 -13.04 3.41 17.30
CA LEU A 83 -14.36 3.70 17.86
C LEU A 83 -14.79 2.59 18.81
N LYS A 84 -14.72 1.32 18.41
CA LYS A 84 -15.13 0.17 19.23
C LYS A 84 -14.40 0.12 20.58
N GLU A 85 -13.11 0.37 20.61
CA GLU A 85 -12.33 0.42 21.86
C GLU A 85 -12.79 1.56 22.77
N ASN A 86 -13.11 2.73 22.22
CA ASN A 86 -13.60 3.88 22.98
C ASN A 86 -15.05 3.75 23.45
N TRP A 87 -15.91 3.00 22.73
CA TRP A 87 -17.27 2.68 23.18
C TRP A 87 -17.31 1.69 24.35
N LEU A 88 -16.25 0.91 24.54
CA LEU A 88 -16.15 -0.11 25.60
C LEU A 88 -15.50 0.43 26.88
N GLN A 89 -15.04 1.68 26.93
CA GLN A 89 -14.60 2.28 28.18
C GLN A 89 -15.84 2.67 29.01
N PRO A 90 -16.05 2.08 30.20
CA PRO A 90 -17.09 2.54 31.10
C PRO A 90 -16.82 4.01 31.42
N ALA A 91 -17.84 4.86 31.28
CA ALA A 91 -17.75 6.27 31.64
C ALA A 91 -17.16 6.39 33.05
N ASP A 92 -16.12 7.20 33.19
CA ASP A 92 -15.51 7.48 34.50
C ASP A 92 -16.62 7.82 35.51
N PRO A 93 -16.61 7.20 36.71
CA PRO A 93 -17.63 7.49 37.70
C PRO A 93 -17.56 8.98 38.06
N ILE A 94 -18.69 9.67 37.92
CA ILE A 94 -18.85 11.08 38.27
C ILE A 94 -18.42 11.25 39.73
N PRO A 95 -17.46 12.13 40.05
CA PRO A 95 -17.03 12.34 41.43
C PRO A 95 -18.23 12.83 42.25
N THR A 96 -18.59 12.03 43.24
CA THR A 96 -19.58 12.40 44.25
C THR A 96 -18.84 13.21 45.32
N PHE A 97 -19.17 14.50 45.41
CA PHE A 97 -18.77 15.39 46.50
C PHE A 97 -19.69 15.22 47.70
#